data_AF-A0A4Q5QZJ9-F1
#
_entry.id   AF-A0A4Q5QZJ9-F1
#
_cell.length_a   1.000
_cell.length_b   1.000
_cell.length_c   1.000
_cell.angle_alpha   90.00
_cell.angle_beta   90.00
_cell.angle_gamma   90.00
#
_symmetry.space_group_name_H-M   'P 1'
#
loop_
_entity.id
_entity.type
_entity.pdbx_description
1 polymer ?
#
loop_
_entity_poly.entity_id
_entity_poly.type
_entity_poly.pdbx_seq_one_letter_code
_entity_poly.pdbx_strand_id
1 'polypeptide(L)' 'MSESRPPLPPFTRETAIQKVRAAENGWNGCDPEKVALAYTPNSRWRNRAEFF' A
#
# COMPACT_ATOMS: atom_id res chain seq x y z
N MET A 1 -12.46 -8.95 9.16
CA MET A 1 -13.21 -7.94 8.38
C MET A 1 -12.18 -7.05 7.72
N SER A 2 -12.26 -6.79 6.41
CA SER A 2 -11.31 -5.87 5.76
C SER A 2 -11.66 -4.45 6.20
N GLU A 3 -10.91 -3.89 7.14
CA GLU A 3 -11.05 -2.48 7.48
C GLU A 3 -10.80 -1.62 6.24
N SER A 4 -11.70 -0.68 5.98
CA SER A 4 -11.55 0.27 4.89
C SER A 4 -10.38 1.20 5.21
N ARG A 5 -9.39 1.26 4.31
CA ARG A 5 -8.21 2.11 4.45
C ARG A 5 -8.33 3.30 3.49
N PRO A 6 -8.97 4.41 3.89
CA PRO A 6 -9.01 5.60 3.06
C PRO A 6 -7.60 6.16 2.85
N PRO A 7 -7.37 6.89 1.75
CA PRO A 7 -8.34 7.22 0.70
C PRO A 7 -8.68 6.03 -0.21
N LEU A 8 -9.95 5.95 -0.60
CA LEU A 8 -10.50 4.94 -1.52
C LEU A 8 -10.67 5.54 -2.93
N PRO A 9 -10.58 4.72 -4.00
CA PRO A 9 -10.83 5.20 -5.36
C PRO A 9 -12.30 5.59 -5.58
N PRO A 10 -12.61 6.46 -6.56
CA PRO A 10 -11.68 7.16 -7.44
C PRO A 10 -10.91 8.27 -6.71
N PHE A 11 -9.65 8.48 -7.09
CA PHE A 11 -8.77 9.48 -6.46
C PHE A 11 -8.86 10.85 -7.13
N THR A 12 -8.80 11.90 -6.33
CA THR A 12 -8.39 13.25 -6.78
C THR A 12 -6.88 13.37 -6.67
N ARG A 13 -6.30 14.45 -7.19
CA ARG A 13 -4.86 14.72 -7.02
C ARG A 13 -4.45 14.73 -5.54
N GLU A 14 -5.24 15.38 -4.70
CA GLU A 14 -4.98 15.50 -3.27
C GLU A 14 -5.06 14.13 -2.57
N THR A 15 -6.09 13.34 -2.85
CA THR A 15 -6.25 12.03 -2.21
C THR A 15 -5.25 11.00 -2.74
N ALA A 16 -4.80 11.12 -4.00
CA ALA A 16 -3.69 10.33 -4.52
C ALA A 16 -2.37 10.66 -3.81
N ILE A 17 -2.07 11.94 -3.57
CA ILE A 17 -0.87 12.36 -2.83
C ILE A 17 -0.90 11.80 -1.39
N GLN A 18 -2.05 11.91 -0.72
CA GLN A 18 -2.24 11.34 0.61
C GLN A 18 -2.00 9.82 0.63
N LYS A 19 -2.55 9.10 -0.36
CA LYS A 19 -2.37 7.65 -0.50
C LYS A 19 -0.89 7.27 -0.62
N VAL A 20 -0.16 7.97 -1.48
CA VAL A 20 1.26 7.69 -1.74
C VAL A 20 2.10 8.02 -0.50
N ARG A 21 1.84 9.15 0.18
CA ARG A 21 2.54 9.49 1.43
C ARG A 21 2.29 8.48 2.54
N ALA A 22 1.07 7.98 2.69
CA ALA A 22 0.77 6.92 3.67
C ALA A 22 1.52 5.62 3.36
N ALA A 23 1.59 5.23 2.08
CA ALA A 23 2.38 4.08 1.66
C ALA A 23 3.88 4.31 1.93
N GLU A 24 4.43 5.45 1.54
CA GLU A 24 5.84 5.82 1.81
C GLU A 24 6.18 5.72 3.30
N ASN A 25 5.33 6.26 4.18
CA ASN A 25 5.52 6.17 5.63
C ASN A 25 5.52 4.72 6.12
N GLY A 26 4.59 3.89 5.62
CA GLY A 26 4.54 2.47 5.95
C GLY A 26 5.80 1.72 5.52
N TRP A 27 6.28 1.98 4.30
CA TRP A 27 7.49 1.35 3.77
C TRP A 27 8.77 1.83 4.47
N ASN A 28 8.89 3.12 4.80
CA ASN A 28 10.04 3.66 5.54
C ASN A 28 10.16 3.12 6.97
N GLY A 29 9.05 2.63 7.54
CA GLY A 29 9.06 1.98 8.85
C GLY A 29 9.73 0.61 8.88
N CYS A 30 10.00 0.00 7.72
CA CYS A 30 10.63 -1.33 7.59
C CYS A 30 9.96 -2.43 8.44
N ASP A 31 8.66 -2.30 8.70
CA ASP A 31 7.86 -3.23 9.51
C ASP A 31 7.02 -4.12 8.57
N PRO A 32 7.41 -5.39 8.37
CA PRO A 32 6.75 -6.26 7.39
C PRO A 32 5.27 -6.49 7.69
N GLU A 33 4.90 -6.59 8.97
CA GLU A 33 3.51 -6.82 9.38
C GLU A 33 2.65 -5.61 9.01
N LYS A 34 3.12 -4.40 9.32
CA LYS A 34 2.40 -3.17 8.95
C LYS A 34 2.35 -2.95 7.44
N VAL A 35 3.42 -3.25 6.71
CA VAL A 35 3.44 -3.12 5.25
C VAL A 35 2.45 -4.11 4.62
N ALA A 36 2.40 -5.36 5.09
CA ALA A 36 1.50 -6.38 4.56
C ALA A 36 0.01 -6.01 4.71
N LEU A 37 -0.36 -5.35 5.81
CA LEU A 37 -1.72 -4.87 6.03
C LEU A 37 -2.20 -3.89 4.96
N ALA A 38 -1.29 -3.27 4.20
CA ALA A 38 -1.63 -2.37 3.10
C ALA A 38 -2.24 -3.11 1.88
N TYR A 39 -2.16 -4.44 1.84
CA TYR A 39 -2.52 -5.27 0.70
C TYR A 39 -3.65 -6.25 1.06
N THR A 40 -4.34 -6.78 0.06
CA THR A 40 -5.31 -7.85 0.28
C THR A 40 -4.60 -9.20 0.48
N PRO A 41 -5.18 -10.16 1.20
CA PRO A 41 -4.57 -11.48 1.40
C PRO A 41 -4.25 -12.23 0.11
N ASN A 42 -4.98 -11.95 -0.96
CA ASN A 42 -4.80 -12.53 -2.30
C ASN A 42 -3.99 -11.62 -3.26
N SER A 43 -3.31 -10.59 -2.76
CA SER A 43 -2.51 -9.69 -3.59
C SER A 43 -1.37 -10.45 -4.27
N ARG A 44 -1.20 -10.21 -5.57
CA ARG A 44 -0.11 -10.79 -6.37
C ARG A 44 0.95 -9.74 -6.64
N TRP A 45 2.20 -10.08 -6.38
CA TRP A 45 3.33 -9.16 -6.47
C TRP A 45 4.37 -9.70 -7.46
N ARG A 46 5.08 -8.78 -8.10
CA ARG A 46 6.32 -9.06 -8.82
C ARG A 46 7.35 -8.05 -8.33
N ASN A 47 8.39 -8.54 -7.67
CA ASN A 47 9.52 -7.70 -7.31
C ASN A 47 10.36 -7.43 -8.56
N ARG A 48 10.58 -6.16 -8.91
CA ARG A 48 11.36 -5.78 -10.09
C ARG A 48 12.85 -6.14 -9.99
N ALA A 49 13.34 -6.47 -8.79
CA ALA A 49 14.70 -6.96 -8.58
C ALA A 49 14.84 -8.47 -8.83
N GLU A 50 13.72 -9.19 -8.94
CA GLU A 50 13.71 -10.64 -9.15
C GLU A 50 13.35 -10.94 -10.61
N PHE A 51 14.22 -11.69 -11.28
CA PHE A 51 14.01 -12.21 -12.63
C PHE A 51 14.07 -13.75 -12.53
N PHE A 52 13.00 -14.41 -12.93
CA PHE A 52 12.80 -15.86 -12.85
C PHE A 52 12.35 -16.40 -14.21
#